data_AF-A0A3D8JRS4-F1
#
_entry.id   AF-A0A3D8JRS4-F1
#
_cell.length_a   1.000
_cell.length_b   1.000
_cell.length_c   1.000
_cell.angle_alpha   90.00
_cell.angle_beta   90.00
_cell.angle_gamma   90.00
#
_symmetry.space_group_name_H-M   'P 1'
#
loop_
_entity.id
_entity.type
_entity.pdbx_description
1 polymer ?
#
loop_
_entity_poly.entity_id
_entity_poly.type
_entity_poly.pdbx_seq_one_letter_code
_entity_poly.pdbx_strand_id
1 'polypeptide(L)'
;MGAHTTAHVKEKDRSLTLSHHESDAPLLPMAQIERLKEILPEKVDWVFDQAADEGRFRRTETKRVNTLVGIERIGSMLVGLIIGCFALTLSAYLAMREHDWVAGVIGGITVVGLVSAFVIGQRRSPPEGRAVLSNRK
;
A
#
# COMPACT_ATOMS: atom_id res chain seq x y z
N MET A 1 1.15 13.57 -2.08
CA MET A 1 2.22 14.60 -2.05
C MET A 1 2.42 15.07 -3.48
N GLY A 2 2.51 16.37 -3.75
CA GLY A 2 2.75 16.88 -5.10
C GLY A 2 4.21 17.26 -5.28
N ALA A 3 4.83 16.85 -6.39
CA ALA A 3 6.16 17.29 -6.78
C ALA A 3 6.01 18.49 -7.73
N HIS A 4 6.68 19.58 -7.39
CA HIS A 4 6.73 20.78 -8.23
C HIS A 4 8.13 20.88 -8.81
N THR A 5 8.27 20.66 -10.12
CA THR A 5 9.55 20.81 -10.82
C THR A 5 9.42 21.96 -11.80
N THR A 6 10.04 23.09 -11.45
CA THR A 6 10.23 24.22 -12.35
C THR A 6 11.66 24.22 -12.85
N ALA A 7 11.84 23.94 -14.14
CA ALA A 7 13.11 24.09 -14.82
C ALA A 7 13.10 25.43 -15.57
N HIS A 8 14.06 26.29 -15.23
CA HIS A 8 14.30 27.55 -15.92
C HIS A 8 15.60 27.44 -16.71
N VAL A 9 15.51 27.41 -18.04
CA VAL A 9 16.68 27.51 -18.91
C VAL A 9 16.69 28.91 -19.53
N LYS A 10 17.74 29.69 -19.23
CA LYS A 10 17.94 31.05 -19.73
C LYS A 10 19.20 31.06 -20.58
N GLU A 11 19.04 31.04 -21.90
CA GLU A 11 20.11 31.37 -22.84
C GLU A 11 19.87 32.80 -23.35
N LYS A 12 20.94 33.50 -23.74
CA LYS A 12 21.04 34.98 -23.91
C LYS A 12 19.90 35.69 -24.68
N ASP A 13 19.06 34.98 -25.42
CA ASP A 13 17.92 35.54 -26.16
C ASP A 13 16.64 34.68 -26.13
N ARG A 14 16.58 33.59 -25.35
CA ARG A 14 15.41 32.71 -25.23
C ARG A 14 15.26 32.16 -23.82
N SER A 15 14.11 32.40 -23.20
CA SER A 15 13.70 31.77 -21.94
C SER A 15 12.55 30.81 -22.18
N LEU A 16 12.78 29.52 -21.94
CA LEU A 16 11.73 28.49 -21.93
C LEU A 16 11.48 28.10 -20.47
N THR A 17 10.23 28.26 -20.03
CA THR A 17 9.79 27.88 -18.69
C THR A 17 8.89 26.66 -18.80
N LEU A 18 9.38 25.50 -18.35
CA LEU A 18 8.57 24.29 -18.24
C LEU A 18 8.11 24.15 -16.79
N SER A 19 6.80 24.25 -16.56
CA SER A 19 6.19 24.04 -15.24
C SER A 19 5.45 22.70 -15.26
N HIS A 20 5.96 21.71 -14.53
CA HIS A 20 5.33 20.39 -14.40
C HIS A 20 4.72 20.25 -13.01
N HIS A 21 3.40 19.99 -12.96
CA HIS A 21 2.63 19.85 -11.73
C HIS A 21 2.09 18.42 -11.61
N GLU A 22 2.77 17.59 -10.83
CA GLU A 22 2.33 16.23 -10.53
C GLU A 22 1.77 16.22 -9.10
N SER A 23 0.44 16.18 -8.96
CA SER A 23 -0.24 16.15 -7.67
C SER A 23 -1.08 14.89 -7.53
N ASP A 24 -0.74 14.09 -6.52
CA ASP A 24 -1.44 12.84 -6.14
C ASP A 24 -2.83 13.09 -5.49
N ALA A 25 -3.14 14.35 -5.19
CA ALA A 25 -4.48 14.78 -4.78
C ALA A 25 -5.19 15.47 -5.95
N PRO A 26 -6.52 15.26 -6.13
CA PRO A 26 -7.34 16.00 -7.07
C PRO A 26 -7.54 17.43 -6.53
N LEU A 27 -6.46 18.19 -6.50
CA LEU A 27 -6.52 19.62 -6.27
C LEU A 27 -7.01 20.21 -7.58
N LEU A 28 -8.32 20.44 -7.64
CA LEU A 28 -8.93 21.18 -8.74
C LEU A 28 -8.28 22.58 -8.75
N PRO A 29 -7.49 22.92 -9.77
CA PRO A 29 -6.82 24.21 -9.83
C PRO A 29 -7.86 25.29 -10.10
N MET A 30 -8.44 25.84 -9.03
CA MET A 30 -9.56 26.78 -9.12
C MET A 30 -9.26 27.99 -10.02
N ALA A 31 -8.01 28.46 -10.03
CA ALA A 31 -7.56 29.55 -10.90
C ALA A 31 -7.61 29.19 -12.41
N GLN A 32 -7.44 27.90 -12.77
CA GLN A 32 -7.57 27.45 -14.15
C GLN A 32 -9.03 27.20 -14.54
N ILE A 33 -9.86 26.76 -13.59
CA ILE A 33 -11.30 26.59 -13.78
C ILE A 33 -12.00 27.94 -13.96
N GLU A 34 -11.55 28.98 -13.23
CA GLU A 34 -12.05 30.35 -13.39
C GLU A 34 -11.79 30.89 -14.80
N ARG A 35 -10.60 30.66 -15.36
CA ARG A 35 -10.29 30.97 -16.76
C ARG A 35 -11.07 30.11 -17.75
N LEU A 36 -11.30 28.83 -17.44
CA LEU A 36 -12.13 27.96 -18.28
C LEU A 36 -13.58 28.45 -18.30
N LYS A 37 -14.11 28.96 -17.19
CA LYS A 37 -15.45 29.55 -17.09
C LYS A 37 -15.61 30.78 -17.98
N GLU A 38 -14.56 31.59 -18.14
CA GLU A 38 -14.54 32.74 -19.03
C GLU A 38 -14.56 32.34 -20.51
N ILE A 39 -13.98 31.18 -20.86
CA ILE A 39 -13.82 30.74 -22.25
C ILE A 39 -14.98 29.83 -22.70
N LEU A 40 -15.32 28.82 -21.89
CA LEU A 40 -16.37 27.84 -22.15
C LEU A 40 -17.06 27.45 -20.82
N PRO A 41 -18.10 28.19 -20.40
CA PRO A 41 -18.79 27.96 -19.13
C PRO A 41 -19.46 26.58 -19.05
N GLU A 42 -19.93 26.05 -20.18
CA GLU A 42 -20.59 24.73 -20.27
C GLU A 42 -19.68 23.54 -19.94
N LYS A 43 -18.35 23.68 -20.10
CA LYS A 43 -17.40 22.59 -19.83
C LYS A 43 -16.94 22.54 -18.38
N VAL A 44 -17.25 23.56 -17.59
CA VAL A 44 -16.87 23.61 -16.17
C VAL A 44 -17.57 22.50 -15.39
N ASP A 45 -18.86 22.30 -15.62
CA ASP A 45 -19.64 21.22 -14.97
C ASP A 45 -19.10 19.83 -15.33
N TRP A 46 -18.72 19.63 -16.60
CA TRP A 46 -18.09 18.39 -17.04
C TRP A 46 -16.76 18.11 -16.31
N VAL A 47 -15.93 19.13 -16.05
CA VAL A 47 -14.67 18.95 -15.30
C VAL A 47 -14.94 18.53 -13.85
N PHE A 48 -15.94 19.11 -13.20
CA PHE A 48 -16.34 18.70 -11.85
C PHE A 48 -16.89 17.27 -11.82
N ASP A 49 -17.68 16.88 -12.82
CA ASP A 49 -18.20 15.51 -12.94
C ASP A 49 -17.07 14.50 -13.16
N GLN A 50 -16.13 14.79 -14.06
CA GLN A 50 -14.96 13.93 -14.29
C GLN A 50 -14.08 13.80 -13.03
N ALA A 51 -13.89 14.89 -12.29
CA ALA A 51 -13.15 14.85 -11.03
C ALA A 51 -13.89 14.03 -9.95
N ALA A 52 -15.22 14.08 -9.93
CA ALA A 52 -16.04 13.26 -9.05
C ALA A 52 -15.99 11.78 -9.44
N ASP A 53 -16.01 11.46 -10.74
CA ASP A 53 -15.87 10.10 -11.28
C ASP A 53 -14.50 9.49 -10.95
N GLU A 54 -13.42 10.23 -11.16
CA GLU A 54 -12.06 9.81 -10.79
C GLU A 54 -11.97 9.56 -9.28
N GLY A 55 -12.57 10.45 -8.48
CA GLY A 55 -12.67 10.28 -7.03
C GLY A 55 -13.48 9.04 -6.62
N ARG A 56 -14.50 8.63 -7.38
CA ARG A 56 -15.28 7.41 -7.14
C ARG A 56 -14.50 6.16 -7.55
N PHE A 57 -13.80 6.22 -8.67
CA PHE A 57 -12.96 5.13 -9.18
C PHE A 57 -11.85 4.79 -8.17
N ARG A 58 -11.09 5.80 -7.69
CA ARG A 58 -10.05 5.61 -6.66
C ARG A 58 -10.59 5.00 -5.37
N ARG A 59 -11.79 5.38 -4.92
CA ARG A 59 -12.41 4.78 -3.73
C ARG A 59 -12.79 3.32 -3.94
N THR A 60 -13.23 2.96 -5.14
CA THR A 60 -13.59 1.58 -5.50
C THR A 60 -12.35 0.70 -5.62
N GLU A 61 -11.30 1.19 -6.27
CA GLU A 61 -10.03 0.48 -6.41
C GLU A 61 -9.33 0.29 -5.05
N THR A 62 -9.28 1.31 -4.20
CA THR A 62 -8.72 1.17 -2.84
C THR A 62 -9.46 0.11 -2.01
N LYS A 63 -10.78 -0.01 -2.15
CA LYS A 63 -11.56 -1.07 -1.48
C LYS A 63 -11.20 -2.45 -2.02
N ARG A 64 -11.12 -2.62 -3.34
CA ARG A 64 -10.76 -3.90 -3.98
C ARG A 64 -9.36 -4.35 -3.56
N VAL A 65 -8.38 -3.45 -3.64
CA VAL A 65 -6.99 -3.73 -3.24
C VAL A 65 -6.94 -4.15 -1.76
N ASN A 66 -7.61 -3.41 -0.88
CA ASN A 66 -7.62 -3.76 0.54
C ASN A 66 -8.28 -5.12 0.82
N THR A 67 -9.34 -5.47 0.09
CA THR A 67 -9.98 -6.80 0.21
C THR A 67 -9.10 -7.92 -0.31
N LEU A 68 -8.43 -7.74 -1.46
CA LEU A 68 -7.51 -8.73 -2.02
C LEU A 68 -6.31 -8.98 -1.10
N VAL A 69 -5.71 -7.91 -0.58
CA VAL A 69 -4.62 -8.00 0.41
C VAL A 69 -5.10 -8.68 1.69
N GLY A 70 -6.33 -8.40 2.13
CA GLY A 70 -6.94 -9.08 3.27
C GLY A 70 -7.07 -10.59 3.06
N ILE A 71 -7.56 -11.02 1.90
CA ILE A 71 -7.73 -12.44 1.55
C ILE A 71 -6.38 -13.15 1.46
N GLU A 72 -5.38 -12.54 0.83
CA GLU A 72 -4.03 -13.10 0.72
C GLU A 72 -3.38 -13.29 2.10
N ARG A 73 -3.59 -12.34 3.01
CA ARG A 73 -3.07 -12.42 4.38
C ARG A 73 -3.73 -13.55 5.18
N ILE A 74 -5.03 -13.75 5.01
CA ILE A 74 -5.73 -14.86 5.65
C ILE A 74 -5.31 -16.19 5.02
N GLY A 75 -5.20 -16.26 3.70
CA GLY A 75 -4.78 -17.47 2.98
C GLY A 75 -3.39 -17.93 3.38
N SER A 76 -2.42 -17.02 3.43
CA SER A 76 -1.05 -17.32 3.87
C SER A 76 -0.97 -17.78 5.33
N MET A 77 -1.79 -17.21 6.22
CA MET A 77 -1.89 -17.65 7.62
C MET A 77 -2.45 -19.07 7.74
N LEU A 78 -3.46 -19.42 6.96
CA LEU A 78 -4.05 -20.77 6.95
C LEU A 78 -3.06 -21.81 6.40
N VAL A 79 -2.38 -21.51 5.28
CA VAL A 79 -1.37 -22.41 4.72
C VAL A 79 -0.20 -22.60 5.69
N GLY A 80 0.26 -21.53 6.34
CA GLY A 80 1.29 -21.60 7.39
C GLY A 80 0.88 -22.47 8.58
N LEU A 81 -0.38 -22.35 9.03
CA LEU A 81 -0.93 -23.19 10.10
C LEU A 81 -0.93 -24.67 9.71
N ILE A 82 -1.39 -25.00 8.50
CA ILE A 82 -1.45 -26.37 8.00
C ILE A 82 -0.05 -26.98 7.97
N ILE A 83 0.94 -26.27 7.40
CA ILE A 83 2.33 -26.73 7.34
C ILE A 83 2.90 -26.93 8.76
N GLY A 84 2.62 -26.00 9.67
CA GLY A 84 3.01 -26.12 11.07
C GLY A 84 2.45 -27.37 11.75
N CYS A 85 1.15 -27.64 11.57
CA CYS A 85 0.52 -28.86 12.08
C CYS A 85 1.17 -30.12 11.49
N PHE A 86 1.36 -30.19 10.17
CA PHE A 86 2.02 -31.34 9.54
C PHE A 86 3.44 -31.58 10.06
N ALA A 87 4.23 -30.51 10.21
CA ALA A 87 5.60 -30.61 10.71
C ALA A 87 5.65 -31.10 12.17
N LEU A 88 4.73 -30.63 13.02
CA LEU A 88 4.62 -31.09 14.40
C LEU A 88 4.15 -32.54 14.50
N THR A 89 3.15 -32.95 13.71
CA THR A 89 2.69 -34.34 13.65
C THR A 89 3.81 -35.27 13.18
N LEU A 90 4.57 -34.85 12.15
CA LEU A 90 5.71 -35.61 11.65
C LEU A 90 6.82 -35.72 12.71
N SER A 91 7.16 -34.62 13.39
CA SER A 91 8.12 -34.61 14.50
C SER A 91 7.70 -35.57 15.61
N ALA A 92 6.42 -35.55 16.02
CA ALA A 92 5.90 -36.48 17.02
C ALA A 92 5.96 -37.95 16.56
N TYR A 93 5.65 -38.21 15.30
CA TYR A 93 5.76 -39.57 14.73
C TYR A 93 7.21 -40.08 14.70
N LEU A 94 8.19 -39.20 14.41
CA LEU A 94 9.62 -39.56 14.45
C LEU A 94 10.11 -39.85 15.87
N ALA A 95 9.63 -39.10 16.87
CA ALA A 95 9.96 -39.35 18.27
C ALA A 95 9.50 -40.75 18.71
N MET A 96 8.34 -41.20 18.25
CA MET A 96 7.83 -42.56 18.54
C MET A 96 8.66 -43.69 17.92
N ARG A 97 9.54 -43.38 16.95
CA ARG A 97 10.40 -44.36 16.25
C ARG A 97 11.85 -44.32 16.74
N GLU A 98 12.10 -43.82 17.95
CA GLU A 98 13.43 -43.72 18.60
C GLU A 98 14.40 -42.76 17.88
N HIS A 99 13.90 -41.92 16.97
CA HIS A 99 14.68 -40.87 16.31
C HIS A 99 14.60 -39.53 17.06
N ASP A 100 14.85 -39.55 18.37
CA ASP A 100 14.65 -38.41 19.28
C ASP A 100 15.43 -37.15 18.86
N TRP A 101 16.66 -37.32 18.38
CA TRP A 101 17.49 -36.22 17.89
C TRP A 101 16.83 -35.50 16.71
N VAL A 102 16.36 -36.26 15.72
CA VAL A 102 15.75 -35.71 14.50
C VAL A 102 14.40 -35.07 14.83
N ALA A 103 13.61 -35.72 15.70
CA ALA A 103 12.35 -35.19 16.18
C ALA A 103 12.53 -33.86 16.92
N GLY A 104 13.54 -33.76 17.78
CA GLY A 104 13.87 -32.55 18.54
C GLY A 104 14.29 -31.38 17.64
N VAL A 105 15.16 -31.62 16.64
CA VAL A 105 15.58 -30.59 15.69
C VAL A 105 14.40 -30.09 14.86
N ILE A 106 13.61 -30.99 14.28
CA ILE A 106 12.47 -30.63 13.43
C ILE A 106 11.39 -29.92 14.24
N GLY A 107 11.04 -30.45 15.41
CA GLY A 107 10.04 -29.85 16.30
C GLY A 107 10.48 -28.48 16.80
N GLY A 108 11.74 -28.35 17.24
CA GLY A 108 12.31 -27.10 17.72
C GLY A 108 12.33 -26.00 16.66
N ILE A 109 12.85 -26.30 15.45
CA ILE A 109 12.87 -25.35 14.34
C ILE A 109 11.44 -24.93 13.95
N THR A 110 10.48 -25.87 13.95
CA THR A 110 9.09 -25.59 13.61
C THR A 110 8.46 -24.61 14.61
N VAL A 111 8.63 -24.83 15.92
CA VAL A 111 8.09 -23.94 16.95
C VAL A 111 8.72 -22.55 16.87
N VAL A 112 10.05 -22.47 16.78
CA VAL A 112 10.76 -21.18 16.66
C VAL A 112 10.36 -20.44 15.38
N GLY A 113 10.21 -21.16 14.26
CA GLY A 113 9.76 -20.62 12.98
C GLY A 113 8.34 -20.05 13.05
N LEU A 114 7.40 -20.80 13.63
CA LEU A 114 6.01 -20.34 13.82
C LEU A 114 5.95 -19.09 14.69
N VAL A 115 6.61 -19.10 15.86
CA VAL A 115 6.63 -17.94 16.77
C VAL A 115 7.23 -16.72 16.08
N SER A 116 8.34 -16.89 15.37
CA SER A 116 9.00 -15.81 14.64
C SER A 116 8.11 -15.24 13.53
N ALA A 117 7.46 -16.11 12.76
CA ALA A 117 6.53 -15.70 11.70
C ALA A 117 5.33 -14.91 12.25
N PHE A 118 4.76 -15.35 13.39
CA PHE A 118 3.68 -14.62 14.06
C PHE A 118 4.13 -13.24 14.57
N VAL A 119 5.29 -13.15 15.21
CA VAL A 119 5.82 -11.88 15.75
C VAL A 119 6.17 -10.90 14.62
N ILE A 120 6.84 -11.35 13.57
CA ILE A 120 7.18 -10.52 12.41
C ILE A 120 5.89 -10.10 11.68
N GLY A 121 4.91 -11.00 11.57
CA GLY A 121 3.61 -10.72 10.98
C GLY A 121 2.84 -9.61 11.70
N GLN A 122 2.92 -9.55 13.04
CA GLN A 122 2.30 -8.50 13.85
C GLN A 122 2.95 -7.12 13.67
N ARG A 123 4.27 -7.08 13.42
CA ARG A 123 5.01 -5.82 13.23
C ARG A 123 4.76 -5.15 11.89
N ARG A 124 4.19 -5.87 10.92
CA ARG A 124 3.70 -5.28 9.67
C ARG A 124 2.34 -4.62 9.93
N SER A 125 2.35 -3.51 10.67
CA SER A 125 1.24 -2.56 10.70
C SER A 125 1.06 -1.95 9.30
N PRO A 126 -0.18 -1.55 8.91
CA PRO A 126 -0.42 -0.89 7.63
C PRO A 126 0.50 0.32 7.46
N PRO A 127 0.89 0.70 6.24
CA PRO A 127 1.62 1.95 6.01
C PRO A 127 0.82 3.11 6.59
N GLU A 128 1.30 3.61 7.72
CA GLU A 128 0.63 4.59 8.55
C GLU A 128 0.85 5.98 7.93
N GLY A 129 -0.05 6.37 7.01
CA GLY A 129 -0.24 7.77 6.61
C GLY A 129 -0.87 8.64 7.71
N ARG A 130 -0.61 8.36 9.00
CA ARG A 130 -1.23 9.03 10.17
C ARG A 130 -0.27 9.38 11.31
N ALA A 131 1.05 9.33 11.11
CA ALA A 131 2.02 9.74 12.14
C ALA A 131 2.25 11.27 12.23
N VAL A 132 1.65 12.12 11.38
CA VAL A 132 2.03 13.54 11.27
C VAL A 132 1.18 14.51 12.11
N LEU A 133 0.15 14.05 12.82
CA LEU A 133 -0.73 14.97 13.59
C LEU A 133 -0.42 15.08 15.10
N SER A 134 0.61 14.42 15.62
CA SER A 134 0.93 14.46 17.06
C SER A 134 2.02 15.47 17.45
N ASN A 135 2.60 16.24 16.53
CA ASN A 135 3.68 17.17 16.87
C ASN A 135 3.47 18.57 16.27
N ARG A 136 2.45 19.26 16.76
CA ARG A 136 2.44 20.72 16.86
C ARG A 136 1.81 21.11 18.20
N LYS A 137 2.66 21.29 19.20
CA LYS A 137 2.45 22.29 20.25
C LYS A 137 3.51 23.36 20.06
#